data_AF-A0A345P0H4-F1
#
_entry.id   AF-A0A345P0H4-F1
#
_cell.length_a   1.000
_cell.length_b   1.000
_cell.length_c   1.000
_cell.angle_alpha   90.00
_cell.angle_beta   90.00
_cell.angle_gamma   90.00
#
_symmetry.space_group_name_H-M   'P 1'
#
loop_
_entity.id
_entity.type
_entity.pdbx_description
1 polymer ?
#
loop_
_entity_poly.entity_id
_entity_poly.type
_entity_poly.pdbx_seq_one_letter_code
_entity_poly.pdbx_strand_id
1 'polypeptide(L)'
;MRNFYRAVIVLLLLISSAVAYGSTSQAAEREFSDVPKHHPNYRAIHYMHEKGYIGGFEDGTFRPKEPITRKHVAKLLDKVLDLPQPKKEQIDYIDVPKHHPYYTSIMKLTAAQIVGGTSETFNPNAPITRIQMAKVLDIAFDLHMTKQNSFFDVYLDHWGYAHANAMYASGVSKGADGHYKPNDSVTRAHYAEFLYRAMEVKKARPSTDKVTKGKAWDLSNRLPHTIERILREGKEKGLPFEEVRPNLLKYATAEFTDDVLKTYYPKACANCHAPLFPYLRIEPLVRFQFTQPDVNSLNVKTVEFRNGVTGGGFVNYTFKKQHSKWKMAKSIYTMVGKNNFELTEKEAMIVIKEEYLSTGYDEVIVKLVKKEKEIELDPVTDIPYTFDKYIFNVETNYGRFRISFNSADGLSYQ
;
A
#
# COMPACT_ATOMS: atom_id res chain seq x y z
N MET A 1 -64.39 50.09 1.72
CA MET A 1 -64.70 48.87 2.48
C MET A 1 -65.24 47.85 1.48
N ARG A 2 -64.42 46.96 0.93
CA ARG A 2 -63.83 45.78 1.60
C ARG A 2 -64.95 44.77 1.92
N ASN A 3 -64.87 43.63 1.23
CA ASN A 3 -65.56 42.35 1.46
C ASN A 3 -66.82 42.08 0.62
N PHE A 4 -66.68 41.19 -0.36
CA PHE A 4 -67.57 40.06 -0.70
C PHE A 4 -67.07 39.48 -2.04
N TYR A 5 -65.80 39.08 -2.16
CA TYR A 5 -65.37 37.70 -1.92
C TYR A 5 -66.45 36.62 -2.16
N ARG A 6 -66.08 35.69 -3.05
CA ARG A 6 -66.35 34.25 -2.99
C ARG A 6 -67.72 33.77 -3.47
N ALA A 7 -67.88 33.60 -4.78
CA ALA A 7 -68.73 32.53 -5.33
C ALA A 7 -68.58 32.35 -6.85
N VAL A 8 -67.37 32.17 -7.41
CA VAL A 8 -67.25 31.61 -8.79
C VAL A 8 -66.01 30.71 -8.92
N ILE A 9 -65.60 30.05 -7.84
CA ILE A 9 -64.60 28.98 -7.92
C ILE A 9 -65.35 27.68 -7.69
N VAL A 10 -65.19 26.76 -8.64
CA VAL A 10 -65.39 25.31 -8.60
C VAL A 10 -66.36 24.83 -9.70
N LEU A 11 -65.78 23.97 -10.55
CA LEU A 11 -66.39 22.97 -11.42
C LEU A 11 -66.72 23.35 -12.89
N LEU A 12 -65.77 22.98 -13.76
CA LEU A 12 -65.88 22.06 -14.91
C LEU A 12 -65.09 22.62 -16.12
N LEU A 13 -63.86 22.13 -16.33
CA LEU A 13 -63.50 21.17 -17.40
C LEU A 13 -63.49 21.86 -18.78
N LEU A 14 -62.45 21.90 -19.61
CA LEU A 14 -61.40 20.92 -19.92
C LEU A 14 -60.53 21.55 -21.04
N ILE A 15 -59.26 21.12 -21.12
CA ILE A 15 -58.37 21.21 -22.31
C ILE A 15 -57.68 22.56 -22.56
N SER A 16 -56.43 22.67 -22.11
CA SER A 16 -55.25 22.92 -22.97
C SER A 16 -53.98 23.26 -22.16
N SER A 17 -53.65 22.44 -21.15
CA SER A 17 -52.26 22.37 -20.68
C SER A 17 -51.53 21.37 -21.58
N ALA A 18 -51.05 21.84 -22.72
CA ALA A 18 -49.97 21.18 -23.44
C ALA A 18 -48.73 21.25 -22.56
N VAL A 19 -48.57 20.22 -21.74
CA VAL A 19 -47.34 19.92 -21.03
C VAL A 19 -46.28 19.76 -22.11
N ALA A 20 -45.39 20.74 -22.24
CA ALA A 20 -44.08 20.50 -22.81
C ALA A 20 -43.40 19.51 -21.86
N TYR A 21 -43.63 18.21 -22.10
CA TYR A 21 -42.74 17.18 -21.63
C TYR A 21 -41.42 17.49 -22.32
N GLY A 22 -40.58 18.24 -21.60
CA GLY A 22 -39.16 18.28 -21.89
C GLY A 22 -38.74 16.84 -22.04
N SER A 23 -38.31 16.50 -23.24
CA SER A 23 -37.55 15.30 -23.52
C SER A 23 -36.35 15.33 -22.59
N THR A 24 -36.52 14.79 -21.39
CA THR A 24 -35.42 14.15 -20.71
C THR A 24 -35.07 12.98 -21.62
N SER A 25 -34.18 13.25 -22.57
CA SER A 25 -33.37 12.18 -23.13
C SER A 25 -32.60 11.63 -21.94
N GLN A 26 -33.21 10.68 -21.25
CA GLN A 26 -32.46 9.68 -20.52
C GLN A 26 -31.73 8.89 -21.60
N ALA A 27 -30.65 9.50 -22.10
CA ALA A 27 -29.69 8.82 -22.93
C ALA A 27 -29.21 7.67 -22.08
N ALA A 28 -29.70 6.45 -22.36
CA ALA A 28 -28.99 5.26 -21.97
C ALA A 28 -27.55 5.50 -22.43
N GLU A 29 -26.61 5.68 -21.49
CA GLU A 29 -25.20 5.84 -21.82
C GLU A 29 -24.84 4.68 -22.74
N ARG A 30 -24.49 5.00 -23.98
CA ARG A 30 -24.17 3.98 -24.97
C ARG A 30 -22.94 3.24 -24.46
N GLU A 31 -23.05 1.92 -24.28
CA GLU A 31 -21.89 1.07 -24.02
C GLU A 31 -20.82 1.32 -25.08
N PHE A 32 -19.54 1.28 -24.69
CA PHE A 32 -18.45 1.46 -25.64
C PHE A 32 -18.41 0.31 -26.65
N SER A 33 -18.37 0.64 -27.94
CA SER A 33 -18.47 -0.34 -29.03
C SER A 33 -17.31 -1.35 -29.06
N ASP A 34 -16.16 -0.97 -28.50
CA ASP A 34 -14.92 -1.75 -28.43
C ASP A 34 -14.64 -2.38 -27.05
N VAL A 35 -15.62 -2.34 -26.14
CA VAL A 35 -15.54 -3.01 -24.82
C VAL A 35 -16.77 -3.90 -24.63
N PRO A 36 -16.79 -5.10 -25.25
CA PRO A 36 -17.92 -6.02 -25.10
C PRO A 36 -18.02 -6.57 -23.67
N LYS A 37 -19.19 -7.10 -23.28
CA LYS A 37 -19.46 -7.63 -21.93
C LYS A 37 -18.49 -8.71 -21.44
N HIS A 38 -17.89 -9.46 -22.37
CA HIS A 38 -16.89 -10.49 -22.07
C HIS A 38 -15.45 -9.94 -21.98
N HIS A 39 -15.23 -8.64 -22.20
CA HIS A 39 -13.92 -8.03 -22.03
C HIS A 39 -13.48 -8.14 -20.56
N PRO A 40 -12.22 -8.55 -20.26
CA PRO A 40 -11.77 -8.81 -18.88
C PRO A 40 -11.97 -7.63 -17.91
N ASN A 41 -11.90 -6.40 -18.42
CA ASN A 41 -12.08 -5.16 -17.64
C ASN A 41 -13.45 -4.51 -17.83
N TYR A 42 -14.43 -5.18 -18.44
CA TYR A 42 -15.75 -4.60 -18.73
C TYR A 42 -16.40 -4.02 -17.48
N ARG A 43 -16.44 -4.78 -16.37
CA ARG A 43 -17.08 -4.33 -15.12
C ARG A 43 -16.48 -3.03 -14.59
N ALA A 44 -15.16 -2.92 -14.57
CA ALA A 44 -14.49 -1.72 -14.08
C ALA A 44 -14.73 -0.53 -15.02
N ILE A 45 -14.59 -0.72 -16.33
CA ILE A 45 -14.83 0.32 -17.34
C ILE A 45 -16.28 0.80 -17.25
N HIS A 46 -17.24 -0.12 -17.25
CA HIS A 46 -18.67 0.20 -17.15
C HIS A 46 -18.99 0.98 -15.88
N TYR A 47 -18.53 0.51 -14.71
CA TYR A 47 -18.73 1.23 -13.44
C TYR A 47 -18.17 2.66 -13.50
N MET A 48 -16.95 2.82 -14.04
CA MET A 48 -16.33 4.13 -14.17
C MET A 48 -17.09 5.03 -15.15
N HIS A 49 -17.69 4.46 -16.19
CA HIS A 49 -18.55 5.18 -17.14
C HIS A 49 -19.85 5.63 -16.47
N GLU A 50 -20.57 4.73 -15.79
CA GLU A 50 -21.84 5.04 -15.12
C GLU A 50 -21.69 6.10 -14.01
N LYS A 51 -20.52 6.15 -13.37
CA LYS A 51 -20.19 7.21 -12.40
C LYS A 51 -19.75 8.52 -13.07
N GLY A 52 -19.74 8.55 -14.40
CA GLY A 52 -19.29 9.67 -15.22
C GLY A 52 -17.78 9.90 -15.16
N TYR A 53 -16.97 9.03 -14.57
CA TYR A 53 -15.53 9.24 -14.44
C TYR A 53 -14.80 9.17 -15.78
N ILE A 54 -15.26 8.30 -16.69
CA ILE A 54 -14.76 8.16 -18.07
C ILE A 54 -15.91 8.39 -19.06
N GLY A 55 -15.60 8.86 -20.28
CA GLY A 55 -16.61 9.12 -21.32
C GLY A 55 -16.25 8.65 -22.73
N GLY A 56 -15.12 7.94 -22.91
CA GLY A 56 -14.68 7.45 -24.23
C GLY A 56 -14.34 8.56 -25.24
N PHE A 57 -14.52 8.24 -26.52
CA PHE A 57 -14.28 9.12 -27.66
C PHE A 57 -15.59 9.37 -28.42
N GLU A 58 -15.62 10.41 -29.25
CA GLU A 58 -16.81 10.82 -30.02
C GLU A 58 -17.34 9.75 -30.97
N ASP A 59 -16.46 8.84 -31.41
CA ASP A 59 -16.78 7.66 -32.23
C ASP A 59 -17.48 6.53 -31.45
N GLY A 60 -17.72 6.70 -30.15
CA GLY A 60 -18.33 5.71 -29.27
C GLY A 60 -17.37 4.63 -28.78
N THR A 61 -16.06 4.77 -29.00
CA THR A 61 -15.03 3.84 -28.52
C THR A 61 -14.44 4.26 -27.18
N PHE A 62 -13.88 3.31 -26.44
CA PHE A 62 -13.08 3.54 -25.24
C PHE A 62 -11.57 3.50 -25.51
N ARG A 63 -11.15 2.74 -26.51
CA ARG A 63 -9.76 2.41 -26.88
C ARG A 63 -8.99 1.71 -25.75
N PRO A 64 -9.43 0.51 -25.33
CA PRO A 64 -8.93 -0.17 -24.13
C PRO A 64 -7.43 -0.51 -24.16
N LYS A 65 -6.86 -0.68 -25.36
CA LYS A 65 -5.46 -1.07 -25.58
C LYS A 65 -4.49 0.11 -25.67
N GLU A 66 -4.97 1.34 -25.81
CA GLU A 66 -4.10 2.52 -25.86
C GLU A 66 -3.46 2.78 -24.49
N PRO A 67 -2.18 3.19 -24.44
CA PRO A 67 -1.55 3.62 -23.20
C PRO A 67 -2.26 4.84 -22.58
N ILE A 68 -2.42 4.84 -21.27
CA ILE A 68 -2.91 6.01 -20.55
C ILE A 68 -1.76 6.98 -20.26
N THR A 69 -2.00 8.26 -20.55
CA THR A 69 -1.02 9.33 -20.32
C THR A 69 -1.15 9.92 -18.92
N ARG A 70 -0.08 10.54 -18.43
CA ARG A 70 -0.01 11.17 -17.11
C ARG A 70 -1.07 12.25 -16.89
N LYS A 71 -1.42 13.04 -17.91
CA LYS A 71 -2.50 14.04 -17.82
C LYS A 71 -3.89 13.42 -17.65
N HIS A 72 -4.15 12.28 -18.31
CA HIS A 72 -5.41 11.55 -18.17
C HIS A 72 -5.52 10.94 -16.78
N VAL A 73 -4.44 10.34 -16.27
CA VAL A 73 -4.34 9.86 -14.88
C VAL A 73 -4.67 10.99 -13.90
N ALA A 74 -4.08 12.17 -14.08
CA ALA A 74 -4.34 13.32 -13.21
C ALA A 74 -5.81 13.77 -13.25
N LYS A 75 -6.42 13.85 -14.43
CA LYS A 75 -7.84 14.23 -14.54
C LYS A 75 -8.77 13.24 -13.85
N LEU A 76 -8.52 11.95 -14.03
CA LEU A 76 -9.35 10.90 -13.45
C LEU A 76 -9.26 10.90 -11.92
N LEU A 77 -8.05 11.03 -11.37
CA LEU A 77 -7.87 11.06 -9.92
C LEU A 77 -8.45 12.30 -9.28
N ASP A 78 -8.30 13.49 -9.88
CA ASP A 78 -8.95 14.70 -9.39
C ASP A 78 -10.48 14.53 -9.33
N LYS A 79 -11.08 13.89 -10.34
CA LYS A 79 -12.52 13.61 -10.37
C LYS A 79 -12.97 12.57 -9.33
N VAL A 80 -12.14 11.57 -9.05
CA VAL A 80 -12.46 10.51 -8.07
C VAL A 80 -12.25 10.96 -6.63
N LEU A 81 -11.19 11.73 -6.38
CA LEU A 81 -10.79 12.17 -5.03
C LEU A 81 -11.44 13.47 -4.60
N ASP A 82 -12.03 14.21 -5.54
CA ASP A 82 -12.67 15.52 -5.32
C ASP A 82 -11.76 16.48 -4.52
N LEU A 83 -10.53 16.67 -5.02
CA LEU A 83 -9.51 17.42 -4.30
C LEU A 83 -9.85 18.92 -4.27
N PRO A 84 -9.61 19.61 -3.14
CA PRO A 84 -9.81 21.05 -3.05
C PRO A 84 -8.82 21.79 -3.95
N GLN A 85 -9.14 23.04 -4.30
CA GLN A 85 -8.19 23.92 -4.98
C GLN A 85 -6.95 24.15 -4.11
N PRO A 86 -5.74 24.16 -4.69
CA PRO A 86 -4.52 24.39 -3.94
C PRO A 86 -4.52 25.82 -3.38
N LYS A 87 -4.18 25.98 -2.09
CA LYS A 87 -4.08 27.30 -1.45
C LYS A 87 -2.89 28.12 -1.96
N LYS A 88 -1.85 27.45 -2.47
CA LYS A 88 -0.67 28.05 -3.09
C LYS A 88 -0.04 27.06 -4.08
N GLU A 89 0.35 27.55 -5.25
CA GLU A 89 1.13 26.78 -6.23
C GLU A 89 2.55 26.61 -5.67
N GLN A 90 2.99 25.36 -5.45
CA GLN A 90 4.31 25.07 -4.89
C GLN A 90 5.38 24.92 -5.99
N ILE A 91 4.95 24.51 -7.18
CA ILE A 91 5.78 24.24 -8.37
C ILE A 91 4.94 24.65 -9.58
N ASP A 92 5.55 25.38 -10.51
CA ASP A 92 4.95 25.67 -11.83
C ASP A 92 5.66 24.83 -12.89
N TYR A 93 4.90 24.04 -13.63
CA TYR A 93 5.45 23.21 -14.72
C TYR A 93 5.42 23.97 -16.04
N ILE A 94 6.58 24.11 -16.69
CA ILE A 94 6.72 24.87 -17.94
C ILE A 94 5.89 24.25 -19.09
N ASP A 95 5.69 22.94 -19.05
CA ASP A 95 4.94 22.16 -20.04
C ASP A 95 3.46 21.98 -19.67
N VAL A 96 3.01 22.62 -18.58
CA VAL A 96 1.61 22.69 -18.16
C VAL A 96 1.27 24.16 -17.83
N PRO A 97 1.17 25.06 -18.81
CA PRO A 97 0.78 26.44 -18.57
C PRO A 97 -0.66 26.55 -18.07
N LYS A 98 -1.05 27.70 -17.48
CA LYS A 98 -2.38 27.92 -16.87
C LYS A 98 -3.58 27.64 -17.80
N HIS A 99 -3.39 27.81 -19.10
CA HIS A 99 -4.41 27.53 -20.12
C HIS A 99 -4.43 26.06 -20.59
N HIS A 100 -3.52 25.22 -20.11
CA HIS A 100 -3.50 23.80 -20.44
C HIS A 100 -4.77 23.11 -19.87
N PRO A 101 -5.52 22.30 -20.64
CA PRO A 101 -6.81 21.75 -20.21
C PRO A 101 -6.76 20.90 -18.93
N TYR A 102 -5.58 20.36 -18.61
CA TYR A 102 -5.33 19.53 -17.44
C TYR A 102 -4.63 20.27 -16.28
N TYR A 103 -4.40 21.58 -16.41
CA TYR A 103 -3.66 22.39 -15.44
C TYR A 103 -4.18 22.20 -14.02
N THR A 104 -5.47 22.48 -13.80
CA THR A 104 -6.09 22.42 -12.46
C THR A 104 -5.93 21.05 -11.82
N SER A 105 -6.22 19.97 -12.54
CA SER A 105 -6.14 18.61 -11.99
C SER A 105 -4.70 18.22 -11.67
N ILE A 106 -3.74 18.56 -12.53
CA ILE A 106 -2.31 18.34 -12.29
C ILE A 106 -1.86 19.12 -11.06
N MET A 107 -2.25 20.39 -10.93
CA MET A 107 -1.80 21.23 -9.81
C MET A 107 -2.40 20.81 -8.47
N LYS A 108 -3.68 20.42 -8.43
CA LYS A 108 -4.31 19.86 -7.23
C LYS A 108 -3.59 18.60 -6.74
N LEU A 109 -3.33 17.64 -7.64
CA LEU A 109 -2.65 16.39 -7.29
C LEU A 109 -1.18 16.61 -6.92
N THR A 110 -0.53 17.61 -7.50
CA THR A 110 0.84 18.00 -7.15
C THR A 110 0.88 18.60 -5.75
N ALA A 111 -0.05 19.49 -5.40
CA ALA A 111 -0.18 20.04 -4.06
C ALA A 111 -0.52 18.96 -3.01
N ALA A 112 -1.30 17.95 -3.40
CA ALA A 112 -1.57 16.76 -2.58
C ALA A 112 -0.41 15.75 -2.56
N GLN A 113 0.67 15.99 -3.30
CA GLN A 113 1.87 15.13 -3.41
C GLN A 113 1.58 13.71 -3.92
N ILE A 114 0.51 13.55 -4.70
CA ILE A 114 0.11 12.28 -5.32
C ILE A 114 0.85 12.08 -6.65
N VAL A 115 1.00 13.16 -7.42
CA VAL A 115 1.76 13.18 -8.68
C VAL A 115 2.90 14.19 -8.59
N GLY A 116 3.85 14.08 -9.51
CA GLY A 116 4.93 15.05 -9.66
C GLY A 116 5.74 14.75 -10.92
N GLY A 117 6.63 15.67 -11.27
CA GLY A 117 7.57 15.56 -12.39
C GLY A 117 9.00 15.91 -11.95
N THR A 118 9.79 16.49 -12.85
CA THR A 118 11.04 17.16 -12.46
C THR A 118 10.73 18.48 -11.75
N SER A 119 11.76 19.23 -11.36
CA SER A 119 11.58 20.59 -10.82
C SER A 119 10.91 21.56 -11.82
N GLU A 120 10.90 21.24 -13.12
CA GLU A 120 10.44 22.13 -14.19
C GLU A 120 9.34 21.52 -15.08
N THR A 121 9.31 20.19 -15.26
CA THR A 121 8.43 19.54 -16.25
C THR A 121 7.57 18.44 -15.63
N PHE A 122 6.30 18.34 -16.06
CA PHE A 122 5.39 17.28 -15.66
C PHE A 122 5.36 16.10 -16.64
N ASN A 123 5.66 16.33 -17.92
CA ASN A 123 5.51 15.41 -19.04
C ASN A 123 4.07 14.88 -19.20
N PRO A 124 3.06 15.75 -19.45
CA PRO A 124 1.64 15.38 -19.43
C PRO A 124 1.24 14.34 -20.48
N ASN A 125 1.92 14.32 -21.62
CA ASN A 125 1.62 13.44 -22.75
C ASN A 125 2.32 12.07 -22.66
N ALA A 126 3.28 11.89 -21.76
CA ALA A 126 3.97 10.61 -21.63
C ALA A 126 3.03 9.54 -21.03
N PRO A 127 3.10 8.29 -21.52
CA PRO A 127 2.48 7.16 -20.86
C PRO A 127 2.97 7.00 -19.43
N ILE A 128 2.11 6.53 -18.53
CA ILE A 128 2.53 6.17 -17.17
C ILE A 128 3.05 4.72 -17.17
N THR A 129 4.16 4.48 -16.47
CA THR A 129 4.64 3.11 -16.23
C THR A 129 3.85 2.44 -15.10
N ARG A 130 3.85 1.11 -15.05
CA ARG A 130 3.16 0.33 -14.01
C ARG A 130 3.62 0.70 -12.60
N ILE A 131 4.90 0.99 -12.40
CA ILE A 131 5.42 1.36 -11.07
C ILE A 131 5.08 2.81 -10.69
N GLN A 132 5.02 3.73 -11.67
CA GLN A 132 4.53 5.09 -11.44
C GLN A 132 3.05 5.08 -11.07
N MET A 133 2.23 4.28 -11.76
CA MET A 133 0.84 4.07 -11.40
C MET A 133 0.70 3.47 -9.99
N ALA A 134 1.55 2.50 -9.62
CA ALA A 134 1.57 1.90 -8.27
C ALA A 134 1.71 2.98 -7.20
N LYS A 135 2.72 3.86 -7.35
CA LYS A 135 2.97 4.96 -6.42
C LYS A 135 1.78 5.92 -6.34
N VAL A 136 1.24 6.31 -7.49
CA VAL A 136 0.13 7.25 -7.57
C VAL A 136 -1.11 6.70 -6.87
N LEU A 137 -1.50 5.45 -7.14
CA LEU A 137 -2.68 4.83 -6.52
C LEU A 137 -2.46 4.51 -5.04
N ASP A 138 -1.28 4.05 -4.66
CA ASP A 138 -0.93 3.81 -3.26
C ASP A 138 -1.04 5.09 -2.43
N ILE A 139 -0.48 6.22 -2.90
CA ILE A 139 -0.58 7.49 -2.18
C ILE A 139 -2.03 8.01 -2.19
N ALA A 140 -2.70 8.00 -3.34
CA ALA A 140 -4.06 8.52 -3.50
C ALA A 140 -5.07 7.81 -2.59
N PHE A 141 -4.94 6.49 -2.44
CA PHE A 141 -5.87 5.68 -1.69
C PHE A 141 -5.32 5.22 -0.34
N ASP A 142 -4.08 5.57 0.06
CA ASP A 142 -3.41 5.09 1.28
C ASP A 142 -3.42 3.55 1.36
N LEU A 143 -2.85 2.87 0.37
CA LEU A 143 -2.80 1.41 0.36
C LEU A 143 -1.78 0.91 1.38
N HIS A 144 -2.02 -0.26 1.97
CA HIS A 144 -1.22 -0.75 3.09
C HIS A 144 -0.27 -1.86 2.63
N MET A 145 1.04 -1.69 2.87
CA MET A 145 2.06 -2.70 2.60
C MET A 145 2.09 -3.78 3.69
N THR A 146 1.12 -4.70 3.68
CA THR A 146 1.07 -5.85 4.62
C THR A 146 1.61 -7.15 4.01
N LYS A 147 2.25 -7.07 2.84
CA LYS A 147 3.02 -8.15 2.19
C LYS A 147 4.33 -7.55 1.68
N GLN A 148 5.35 -8.39 1.49
CA GLN A 148 6.69 -7.98 1.09
C GLN A 148 7.31 -9.02 0.14
N ASN A 149 8.33 -8.62 -0.61
CA ASN A 149 9.07 -9.48 -1.56
C ASN A 149 8.14 -10.24 -2.52
N SER A 150 7.08 -9.57 -2.97
CA SER A 150 6.03 -10.20 -3.79
C SER A 150 6.43 -10.39 -5.25
N PHE A 151 7.53 -9.75 -5.70
CA PHE A 151 7.92 -9.70 -7.11
C PHE A 151 9.43 -9.85 -7.31
N PHE A 152 9.85 -10.63 -8.31
CA PHE A 152 11.26 -10.88 -8.63
C PHE A 152 11.95 -9.69 -9.29
N ASP A 153 11.21 -8.81 -9.96
CA ASP A 153 11.73 -7.65 -10.71
C ASP A 153 11.56 -6.32 -9.98
N VAL A 154 11.13 -6.37 -8.71
CA VAL A 154 11.05 -5.21 -7.82
C VAL A 154 11.76 -5.56 -6.52
N TYR A 155 13.08 -5.43 -6.55
CA TYR A 155 13.97 -5.68 -5.42
C TYR A 155 13.81 -4.61 -4.31
N LEU A 156 14.36 -4.88 -3.13
CA LEU A 156 14.26 -4.05 -1.92
C LEU A 156 14.78 -2.61 -2.09
N ASP A 157 15.69 -2.40 -3.03
CA ASP A 157 16.27 -1.10 -3.39
C ASP A 157 15.48 -0.33 -4.44
N HIS A 158 14.56 -0.98 -5.13
CA HIS A 158 13.72 -0.31 -6.09
C HIS A 158 12.86 0.77 -5.40
N TRP A 159 12.89 2.01 -5.90
CA TRP A 159 12.13 3.14 -5.33
C TRP A 159 10.62 2.87 -5.22
N GLY A 160 10.12 2.00 -6.09
CA GLY A 160 8.74 1.54 -6.15
C GLY A 160 8.39 0.33 -5.29
N TYR A 161 9.35 -0.26 -4.56
CA TYR A 161 9.18 -1.49 -3.79
C TYR A 161 7.96 -1.42 -2.86
N ALA A 162 7.87 -0.35 -2.07
CA ALA A 162 6.78 -0.22 -1.12
C ALA A 162 5.41 -0.09 -1.80
N HIS A 163 5.36 0.62 -2.93
CA HIS A 163 4.14 0.86 -3.68
C HIS A 163 3.64 -0.39 -4.41
N ALA A 164 4.53 -1.15 -5.03
CA ALA A 164 4.18 -2.41 -5.68
C ALA A 164 3.63 -3.43 -4.67
N ASN A 165 4.31 -3.57 -3.52
CA ASN A 165 3.87 -4.49 -2.47
C ASN A 165 2.57 -4.03 -1.78
N ALA A 166 2.32 -2.73 -1.62
CA ALA A 166 1.04 -2.21 -1.14
C ALA A 166 -0.11 -2.51 -2.11
N MET A 167 0.13 -2.35 -3.42
CA MET A 167 -0.83 -2.72 -4.46
C MET A 167 -1.16 -4.23 -4.44
N TYR A 168 -0.15 -5.08 -4.20
CA TYR A 168 -0.31 -6.52 -4.08
C TYR A 168 -1.07 -6.92 -2.81
N ALA A 169 -0.64 -6.42 -1.67
CA ALA A 169 -1.28 -6.66 -0.37
C ALA A 169 -2.75 -6.25 -0.35
N SER A 170 -3.09 -5.17 -1.07
CA SER A 170 -4.46 -4.65 -1.18
C SER A 170 -5.30 -5.33 -2.26
N GLY A 171 -4.75 -6.31 -3.01
CA GLY A 171 -5.46 -6.99 -4.10
C GLY A 171 -5.71 -6.12 -5.34
N VAL A 172 -5.10 -4.94 -5.43
CA VAL A 172 -5.25 -4.03 -6.57
C VAL A 172 -4.50 -4.57 -7.78
N SER A 173 -3.23 -4.96 -7.61
CA SER A 173 -2.40 -5.55 -8.67
C SER A 173 -1.81 -6.88 -8.20
N LYS A 174 -1.88 -7.91 -9.05
CA LYS A 174 -1.30 -9.23 -8.74
C LYS A 174 0.08 -9.48 -9.38
N GLY A 175 0.51 -8.60 -10.28
CA GLY A 175 1.61 -8.91 -11.21
C GLY A 175 1.23 -10.00 -12.22
N ALA A 176 2.24 -10.56 -12.88
CA ALA A 176 2.13 -11.71 -13.79
C ALA A 176 3.36 -12.60 -13.58
N ASP A 177 3.14 -13.88 -13.30
CA ASP A 177 4.20 -14.89 -13.15
C ASP A 177 5.32 -14.48 -12.17
N GLY A 178 4.94 -13.91 -11.02
CA GLY A 178 5.88 -13.41 -10.02
C GLY A 178 6.60 -12.10 -10.38
N HIS A 179 6.23 -11.45 -11.49
CA HIS A 179 6.82 -10.18 -11.93
C HIS A 179 5.80 -9.04 -11.85
N TYR A 180 6.24 -7.86 -11.42
CA TYR A 180 5.41 -6.65 -11.41
C TYR A 180 5.39 -5.95 -12.78
N LYS A 181 6.48 -6.09 -13.55
CA LYS A 181 6.78 -5.39 -14.80
C LYS A 181 6.82 -3.87 -14.64
N PRO A 182 7.73 -3.33 -13.79
CA PRO A 182 7.65 -1.93 -13.32
C PRO A 182 7.71 -0.90 -14.46
N ASN A 183 8.41 -1.20 -15.55
CA ASN A 183 8.66 -0.25 -16.65
C ASN A 183 7.62 -0.32 -17.78
N ASP A 184 6.76 -1.34 -17.81
CA ASP A 184 5.74 -1.45 -18.85
C ASP A 184 4.73 -0.31 -18.76
N SER A 185 4.23 0.13 -19.90
CA SER A 185 3.15 1.12 -19.97
C SER A 185 1.82 0.51 -19.51
N VAL A 186 0.97 1.35 -18.90
CA VAL A 186 -0.38 0.95 -18.49
C VAL A 186 -1.37 1.34 -19.58
N THR A 187 -2.22 0.39 -20.01
CA THR A 187 -3.32 0.68 -20.95
C THR A 187 -4.50 1.34 -20.24
N ARG A 188 -5.38 2.00 -21.00
CA ARG A 188 -6.62 2.60 -20.48
C ARG A 188 -7.50 1.60 -19.75
N ALA A 189 -7.67 0.39 -20.28
CA ALA A 189 -8.45 -0.66 -19.63
C ALA A 189 -7.83 -1.14 -18.31
N HIS A 190 -6.51 -1.38 -18.30
CA HIS A 190 -5.83 -1.76 -17.08
C HIS A 190 -5.88 -0.67 -16.01
N TYR A 191 -5.73 0.60 -16.40
CA TYR A 191 -5.83 1.70 -15.45
C TYR A 191 -7.24 1.81 -14.83
N ALA A 192 -8.29 1.66 -15.64
CA ALA A 192 -9.68 1.64 -15.14
C ALA A 192 -9.88 0.52 -14.10
N GLU A 193 -9.35 -0.67 -14.36
CA GLU A 193 -9.38 -1.80 -13.43
C GLU A 193 -8.65 -1.51 -12.11
N PHE A 194 -7.41 -0.99 -12.18
CA PHE A 194 -6.62 -0.70 -10.98
C PHE A 194 -7.24 0.43 -10.15
N LEU A 195 -7.74 1.48 -10.79
CA LEU A 195 -8.41 2.58 -10.12
C LEU A 195 -9.71 2.09 -9.45
N TYR A 196 -10.53 1.31 -10.15
CA TYR A 196 -11.74 0.70 -9.58
C TYR A 196 -11.44 -0.12 -8.32
N ARG A 197 -10.45 -1.01 -8.38
CA ARG A 197 -10.05 -1.82 -7.22
C ARG A 197 -9.52 -0.97 -6.07
N ALA A 198 -8.71 0.05 -6.34
CA ALA A 198 -8.21 0.95 -5.30
C ALA A 198 -9.34 1.73 -4.60
N MET A 199 -10.37 2.14 -5.34
CA MET A 199 -11.57 2.76 -4.78
C MET A 199 -12.35 1.79 -3.90
N GLU A 200 -12.52 0.53 -4.32
CA GLU A 200 -13.20 -0.48 -3.51
C GLU A 200 -12.43 -0.79 -2.21
N VAL A 201 -11.09 -0.82 -2.26
CA VAL A 201 -10.24 -0.95 -1.05
C VAL A 201 -10.42 0.24 -0.10
N LYS A 202 -10.57 1.47 -0.62
CA LYS A 202 -10.84 2.64 0.20
C LYS A 202 -12.25 2.60 0.81
N LYS A 203 -13.25 2.19 0.03
CA LYS A 203 -14.64 2.07 0.47
C LYS A 203 -14.84 0.99 1.53
N ALA A 204 -14.12 -0.12 1.43
CA ALA A 204 -14.18 -1.21 2.41
C ALA A 204 -13.49 -0.90 3.74
N ARG A 205 -12.67 0.17 3.80
CA ARG A 205 -11.99 0.56 5.04
C ARG A 205 -12.92 1.32 5.98
N PRO A 206 -12.89 1.04 7.30
CA PRO A 206 -13.64 1.81 8.27
C PRO A 206 -13.26 3.29 8.22
N SER A 207 -14.26 4.17 8.24
CA SER A 207 -14.04 5.61 8.40
C SER A 207 -13.69 5.92 9.84
N THR A 208 -12.40 5.99 10.16
CA THR A 208 -11.89 6.28 11.51
C THR A 208 -10.61 7.09 11.47
N ASP A 209 -10.45 8.00 12.44
CA ASP A 209 -9.20 8.75 12.66
C ASP A 209 -8.16 7.93 13.43
N LYS A 210 -8.57 6.78 13.98
CA LYS A 210 -7.66 5.86 14.69
C LYS A 210 -6.86 5.02 13.71
N VAL A 211 -5.64 4.70 14.09
CA VAL A 211 -4.78 3.78 13.33
C VAL A 211 -5.38 2.38 13.36
N THR A 212 -5.56 1.78 12.18
CA THR A 212 -5.97 0.37 12.05
C THR A 212 -4.77 -0.56 12.14
N LYS A 213 -4.98 -1.86 12.42
CA LYS A 213 -3.89 -2.87 12.38
C LYS A 213 -3.15 -2.84 11.05
N GLY A 214 -3.89 -2.77 9.93
CA GLY A 214 -3.30 -2.68 8.59
C GLY A 214 -2.42 -1.45 8.39
N LYS A 215 -2.82 -0.29 8.94
CA LYS A 215 -1.99 0.92 8.85
C LYS A 215 -0.75 0.85 9.74
N ALA A 216 -0.88 0.31 10.95
CA ALA A 216 0.27 0.09 11.83
C ALA A 216 1.28 -0.87 11.17
N TRP A 217 0.81 -1.96 10.55
CA TRP A 217 1.65 -2.89 9.81
C TRP A 217 2.30 -2.23 8.57
N ASP A 218 1.53 -1.46 7.78
CA ASP A 218 2.07 -0.66 6.68
C ASP A 218 3.24 0.22 7.15
N LEU A 219 3.10 0.94 8.25
CA LEU A 219 4.16 1.80 8.78
C LEU A 219 5.38 0.99 9.26
N SER A 220 5.15 -0.14 9.93
CA SER A 220 6.18 -1.07 10.39
C SER A 220 6.97 -1.71 9.25
N ASN A 221 6.41 -1.77 8.04
CA ASN A 221 7.16 -2.24 6.88
C ASN A 221 7.73 -1.06 6.08
N ARG A 222 6.88 -0.12 5.68
CA ARG A 222 7.19 0.94 4.71
C ARG A 222 8.29 1.88 5.18
N LEU A 223 8.25 2.33 6.44
CA LEU A 223 9.21 3.31 6.93
C LEU A 223 10.62 2.72 7.10
N PRO A 224 10.81 1.54 7.72
CA PRO A 224 12.10 0.85 7.72
C PRO A 224 12.73 0.71 6.34
N HIS A 225 11.99 0.14 5.38
CA HIS A 225 12.47 -0.09 4.02
C HIS A 225 12.85 1.21 3.30
N THR A 226 12.02 2.24 3.47
CA THR A 226 12.28 3.54 2.83
C THR A 226 13.53 4.20 3.39
N ILE A 227 13.72 4.14 4.71
CA ILE A 227 14.91 4.67 5.38
C ILE A 227 16.16 3.91 4.93
N GLU A 228 16.13 2.57 4.93
CA GLU A 228 17.25 1.75 4.47
C GLU A 228 17.63 2.02 3.03
N ARG A 229 16.66 2.11 2.13
CA ARG A 229 16.91 2.44 0.73
C ARG A 229 17.64 3.79 0.61
N ILE A 230 17.19 4.82 1.34
CA ILE A 230 17.83 6.15 1.32
C ILE A 230 19.28 6.08 1.83
N LEU A 231 19.52 5.35 2.92
CA LEU A 231 20.87 5.16 3.46
C LEU A 231 21.77 4.42 2.48
N ARG A 232 21.28 3.34 1.87
CA ARG A 232 22.04 2.54 0.90
C ARG A 232 22.34 3.34 -0.37
N GLU A 233 21.34 4.01 -0.95
CA GLU A 233 21.54 4.87 -2.13
C GLU A 233 22.57 5.97 -1.86
N GLY A 234 22.55 6.57 -0.66
CA GLY A 234 23.57 7.53 -0.24
C GLY A 234 24.97 6.91 -0.23
N LYS A 235 25.10 5.68 0.29
CA LYS A 235 26.36 4.94 0.35
C LYS A 235 26.89 4.52 -1.00
N GLU A 236 26.05 3.97 -1.85
CA GLU A 236 26.40 3.60 -3.23
C GLU A 236 26.93 4.80 -4.01
N LYS A 237 26.38 5.99 -3.77
CA LYS A 237 26.81 7.25 -4.39
C LYS A 237 27.96 7.96 -3.68
N GLY A 238 28.47 7.42 -2.57
CA GLY A 238 29.54 8.03 -1.79
C GLY A 238 29.18 9.37 -1.14
N LEU A 239 27.88 9.64 -0.89
CA LEU A 239 27.43 10.91 -0.36
C LEU A 239 27.72 11.05 1.15
N PRO A 240 28.11 12.24 1.63
CA PRO A 240 28.17 12.51 3.07
C PRO A 240 26.76 12.51 3.69
N PHE A 241 26.66 12.24 5.00
CA PHE A 241 25.37 12.15 5.69
C PHE A 241 24.52 13.42 5.54
N GLU A 242 25.15 14.60 5.52
CA GLU A 242 24.44 15.87 5.40
C GLU A 242 23.68 16.03 4.07
N GLU A 243 24.11 15.37 3.00
CA GLU A 243 23.37 15.32 1.73
C GLU A 243 22.23 14.29 1.74
N VAL A 244 22.35 13.24 2.55
CA VAL A 244 21.32 12.19 2.71
C VAL A 244 20.22 12.63 3.67
N ARG A 245 20.59 13.40 4.70
CA ARG A 245 19.74 13.82 5.82
C ARG A 245 18.40 14.44 5.40
N PRO A 246 18.32 15.38 4.43
CA PRO A 246 17.05 15.97 4.02
C PRO A 246 16.03 14.94 3.48
N ASN A 247 16.51 13.83 2.90
CA ASN A 247 15.64 12.75 2.43
C ASN A 247 15.17 11.87 3.59
N LEU A 248 16.02 11.62 4.58
CA LEU A 248 15.65 10.87 5.80
C LEU A 248 14.59 11.60 6.63
N LEU A 249 14.70 12.92 6.77
CA LEU A 249 13.74 13.75 7.53
C LEU A 249 12.31 13.72 6.98
N LYS A 250 12.10 13.21 5.76
CA LYS A 250 10.75 12.95 5.21
C LYS A 250 10.07 11.76 5.87
N TYR A 251 10.84 10.82 6.43
CA TYR A 251 10.38 9.51 6.93
C TYR A 251 10.78 9.22 8.38
N ALA A 252 11.73 9.96 8.94
CA ALA A 252 12.21 9.86 10.32
C ALA A 252 12.13 11.22 11.03
N THR A 253 11.98 11.21 12.35
CA THR A 253 12.11 12.43 13.17
C THR A 253 13.55 12.93 13.14
N ALA A 254 13.76 14.21 13.46
CA ALA A 254 15.10 14.79 13.53
C ALA A 254 15.97 14.04 14.56
N GLU A 255 15.45 13.83 15.77
CA GLU A 255 16.09 13.05 16.85
C GLU A 255 16.54 11.67 16.36
N PHE A 256 15.62 10.87 15.79
CA PHE A 256 15.99 9.54 15.28
C PHE A 256 17.03 9.59 14.15
N THR A 257 16.92 10.60 13.28
CA THR A 257 17.86 10.79 12.17
C THR A 257 19.25 11.14 12.67
N ASP A 258 19.35 12.07 13.61
CA ASP A 258 20.62 12.66 14.04
C ASP A 258 21.32 11.81 15.11
N ASP A 259 20.56 11.13 15.97
CA ASP A 259 21.15 10.34 17.06
C ASP A 259 21.44 8.90 16.65
N VAL A 260 20.55 8.29 15.83
CA VAL A 260 20.64 6.88 15.44
C VAL A 260 21.16 6.72 14.02
N LEU A 261 20.47 7.29 13.04
CA LEU A 261 20.81 7.04 11.63
C LEU A 261 22.16 7.64 11.23
N LYS A 262 22.51 8.83 11.74
CA LYS A 262 23.82 9.46 11.52
C LYS A 262 24.97 8.60 12.07
N THR A 263 24.78 8.03 13.25
CA THR A 263 25.75 7.13 13.90
C THR A 263 25.89 5.80 13.15
N TYR A 264 24.78 5.28 12.62
CA TYR A 264 24.78 4.06 11.82
C TYR A 264 25.39 4.28 10.43
N TYR A 265 25.14 5.42 9.79
CA TYR A 265 25.46 5.65 8.39
C TYR A 265 26.92 5.33 8.04
N PRO A 266 27.97 5.76 8.77
CA PRO A 266 29.36 5.37 8.47
C PRO A 266 29.57 3.84 8.37
N LYS A 267 28.87 3.06 9.19
CA LYS A 267 28.94 1.58 9.26
C LYS A 267 28.02 0.88 8.28
N ALA A 268 27.00 1.58 7.77
CA ALA A 268 26.11 1.04 6.75
C ALA A 268 26.93 0.65 5.53
N CYS A 269 26.85 -0.63 5.13
CA CYS A 269 27.52 -1.08 3.94
C CYS A 269 26.53 -1.08 2.76
N ALA A 270 27.04 -0.71 1.58
CA ALA A 270 26.22 -0.56 0.38
C ALA A 270 25.68 -1.91 -0.13
N ASN A 271 26.46 -2.98 -0.01
CA ASN A 271 26.23 -4.26 -0.71
C ASN A 271 26.01 -5.46 0.23
N CYS A 272 25.71 -5.23 1.51
CA CYS A 272 25.51 -6.31 2.48
C CYS A 272 24.03 -6.65 2.63
N HIS A 273 23.78 -7.94 2.86
CA HIS A 273 22.45 -8.46 3.21
C HIS A 273 22.12 -8.31 4.71
N ALA A 274 22.71 -7.30 5.37
CA ALA A 274 22.51 -7.03 6.80
C ALA A 274 21.68 -5.75 6.96
N PRO A 275 20.34 -5.84 6.96
CA PRO A 275 19.48 -4.67 7.14
C PRO A 275 19.65 -4.08 8.54
N LEU A 276 19.42 -2.77 8.67
CA LEU A 276 19.34 -2.10 9.97
C LEU A 276 18.06 -2.50 10.71
N PHE A 277 16.99 -2.78 9.97
CA PHE A 277 15.69 -3.10 10.50
C PHE A 277 15.24 -4.52 10.12
N PRO A 278 14.46 -5.18 10.98
CA PRO A 278 13.91 -6.50 10.68
C PRO A 278 12.91 -6.48 9.51
N TYR A 279 12.83 -7.59 8.79
CA TYR A 279 11.85 -7.83 7.72
C TYR A 279 10.60 -8.53 8.27
N LEU A 280 9.50 -7.79 8.43
CA LEU A 280 8.27 -8.35 8.99
C LEU A 280 7.29 -8.86 7.91
N ARG A 281 7.19 -10.17 7.77
CA ARG A 281 6.31 -10.85 6.80
C ARG A 281 5.12 -11.54 7.46
N ILE A 282 5.36 -12.50 8.33
CA ILE A 282 4.33 -13.37 8.92
C ILE A 282 4.10 -13.04 10.39
N GLU A 283 5.07 -12.40 11.03
CA GLU A 283 5.07 -12.03 12.43
C GLU A 283 3.83 -11.23 12.80
N PRO A 284 3.36 -10.28 11.97
CA PRO A 284 2.17 -9.51 12.34
C PRO A 284 0.85 -10.31 12.33
N LEU A 285 0.83 -11.51 11.74
CA LEU A 285 -0.28 -12.46 11.83
C LEU A 285 -0.28 -13.21 13.17
N VAL A 286 0.90 -13.35 13.79
CA VAL A 286 1.11 -14.12 15.01
C VAL A 286 1.12 -13.20 16.23
N ARG A 287 2.04 -12.23 16.29
CA ARG A 287 2.22 -11.29 17.40
C ARG A 287 2.38 -9.87 16.91
N PHE A 288 1.29 -9.11 16.98
CA PHE A 288 1.30 -7.69 16.62
C PHE A 288 0.41 -6.90 17.55
N GLN A 289 1.02 -6.16 18.46
CA GLN A 289 0.32 -5.25 19.35
C GLN A 289 0.66 -3.83 18.94
N PHE A 290 -0.34 -2.96 18.92
CA PHE A 290 -0.12 -1.54 18.70
C PHE A 290 -1.01 -0.72 19.61
N THR A 291 -0.49 0.42 20.05
CA THR A 291 -1.24 1.41 20.83
C THR A 291 -1.07 2.78 20.20
N GLN A 292 -2.14 3.57 20.24
CA GLN A 292 -2.12 4.96 19.79
C GLN A 292 -2.41 5.85 21.00
N PRO A 293 -1.37 6.23 21.79
CA PRO A 293 -1.56 7.01 23.01
C PRO A 293 -2.21 8.37 22.77
N ASP A 294 -1.94 8.97 21.61
CA ASP A 294 -2.52 10.23 21.16
C ASP A 294 -2.60 10.26 19.63
N VAL A 295 -3.23 11.29 19.06
CA VAL A 295 -3.46 11.42 17.62
C VAL A 295 -2.17 11.47 16.78
N ASN A 296 -1.03 11.76 17.41
CA ASN A 296 0.27 11.92 16.80
C ASN A 296 1.29 10.84 17.22
N SER A 297 0.92 9.85 18.02
CA SER A 297 1.82 8.81 18.51
C SER A 297 1.28 7.43 18.24
N LEU A 298 2.14 6.54 17.73
CA LEU A 298 1.83 5.13 17.54
C LEU A 298 3.01 4.29 18.03
N ASN A 299 2.73 3.33 18.91
CA ASN A 299 3.70 2.34 19.35
C ASN A 299 3.31 0.99 18.78
N VAL A 300 4.28 0.24 18.28
CA VAL A 300 4.09 -1.14 17.78
C VAL A 300 5.07 -2.05 18.51
N LYS A 301 4.57 -3.18 18.99
CA LYS A 301 5.35 -4.30 19.53
C LYS A 301 5.04 -5.54 18.71
N THR A 302 6.09 -6.17 18.19
CA THR A 302 6.01 -7.40 17.39
C THR A 302 7.26 -8.23 17.64
N VAL A 303 7.30 -9.40 17.04
CA VAL A 303 8.51 -10.22 16.92
C VAL A 303 9.06 -10.11 15.50
N GLU A 304 10.32 -10.47 15.32
CA GLU A 304 10.91 -10.91 14.05
C GLU A 304 11.31 -12.37 14.22
N PHE A 305 10.85 -13.22 13.30
CA PHE A 305 11.35 -14.59 13.20
C PHE A 305 12.59 -14.58 12.31
N ARG A 306 13.54 -15.48 12.57
CA ARG A 306 14.84 -15.52 11.88
C ARG A 306 14.73 -15.42 10.36
N ASN A 307 15.40 -14.42 9.80
CA ASN A 307 15.58 -14.23 8.35
C ASN A 307 16.92 -14.77 7.79
N GLY A 308 17.56 -15.69 8.50
CA GLY A 308 18.82 -16.34 8.09
C GLY A 308 20.10 -15.80 8.73
N VAL A 309 20.05 -14.72 9.53
CA VAL A 309 21.26 -14.09 10.12
C VAL A 309 21.27 -14.04 11.66
N THR A 310 20.11 -14.03 12.34
CA THR A 310 20.02 -13.94 13.82
C THR A 310 19.11 -15.01 14.42
N GLY A 311 19.07 -15.14 15.76
CA GLY A 311 18.13 -16.03 16.46
C GLY A 311 16.69 -15.52 16.55
N GLY A 312 16.33 -14.44 15.85
CA GLY A 312 15.05 -13.74 16.03
C GLY A 312 15.06 -12.76 17.21
N GLY A 313 14.02 -11.94 17.33
CA GLY A 313 13.94 -10.94 18.40
C GLY A 313 12.61 -10.20 18.54
N PHE A 314 12.54 -9.36 19.57
CA PHE A 314 11.43 -8.47 19.84
C PHE A 314 11.69 -7.10 19.22
N VAL A 315 10.70 -6.60 18.49
CA VAL A 315 10.77 -5.35 17.76
C VAL A 315 9.80 -4.36 18.36
N ASN A 316 10.30 -3.20 18.76
CA ASN A 316 9.51 -2.09 19.28
C ASN A 316 9.72 -0.86 18.40
N TYR A 317 8.68 -0.43 17.71
CA TYR A 317 8.68 0.81 16.95
C TYR A 317 7.87 1.89 17.66
N THR A 318 8.36 3.12 17.60
CA THR A 318 7.57 4.32 17.88
C THR A 318 7.52 5.18 16.62
N PHE A 319 6.32 5.57 16.24
CA PHE A 319 6.06 6.50 15.15
C PHE A 319 5.44 7.79 15.69
N LYS A 320 5.84 8.92 15.12
CA LYS A 320 5.29 10.24 15.41
C LYS A 320 4.72 10.87 14.15
N LYS A 321 3.52 11.43 14.24
CA LYS A 321 2.91 12.19 13.15
C LYS A 321 3.38 13.65 13.20
N GLN A 322 4.02 14.11 12.14
CA GLN A 322 4.48 15.49 11.97
C GLN A 322 3.95 16.02 10.63
N HIS A 323 3.27 17.16 10.64
CA HIS A 323 2.64 17.73 9.43
C HIS A 323 1.76 16.70 8.70
N SER A 324 0.92 15.99 9.45
CA SER A 324 0.03 14.92 8.97
C SER A 324 0.73 13.68 8.38
N LYS A 325 2.06 13.57 8.47
CA LYS A 325 2.83 12.41 8.00
C LYS A 325 3.42 11.64 9.16
N TRP A 326 3.24 10.32 9.15
CA TRP A 326 3.89 9.43 10.10
C TRP A 326 5.38 9.31 9.78
N LYS A 327 6.20 9.41 10.82
CA LYS A 327 7.65 9.25 10.76
C LYS A 327 8.12 8.29 11.84
N MET A 328 9.18 7.55 11.55
CA MET A 328 9.86 6.72 12.53
C MET A 328 10.57 7.62 13.56
N ALA A 329 10.28 7.39 14.83
CA ALA A 329 10.87 8.12 15.95
C ALA A 329 11.76 7.22 16.83
N LYS A 330 11.49 5.91 16.86
CA LYS A 330 12.29 4.94 17.61
C LYS A 330 12.18 3.56 16.98
N SER A 331 13.28 2.80 17.03
CA SER A 331 13.33 1.37 16.73
C SER A 331 14.23 0.70 17.75
N ILE A 332 13.69 -0.26 18.50
CA ILE A 332 14.46 -1.11 19.43
C ILE A 332 14.29 -2.56 18.99
N TYR A 333 15.40 -3.25 18.87
CA TYR A 333 15.47 -4.69 18.65
C TYR A 333 16.13 -5.35 19.85
N THR A 334 15.49 -6.37 20.41
CA THR A 334 16.03 -7.17 21.52
C THR A 334 16.06 -8.63 21.07
N MET A 335 17.25 -9.23 20.97
CA MET A 335 17.37 -10.65 20.62
C MET A 335 16.67 -11.53 21.64
N VAL A 336 16.20 -12.69 21.18
CA VAL A 336 15.74 -13.75 22.08
C VAL A 336 16.89 -14.33 22.90
N GLY A 337 16.53 -14.96 24.02
CA GLY A 337 17.43 -15.62 24.95
C GLY A 337 16.61 -16.20 26.10
N LYS A 338 16.98 -15.94 27.36
CA LYS A 338 16.19 -16.31 28.53
C LYS A 338 14.77 -15.74 28.47
N ASN A 339 14.64 -14.54 27.93
CA ASN A 339 13.35 -14.01 27.50
C ASN A 339 13.14 -14.37 26.02
N ASN A 340 12.41 -15.45 25.76
CA ASN A 340 12.13 -15.95 24.42
C ASN A 340 10.64 -15.77 24.07
N PHE A 341 10.23 -16.22 22.88
CA PHE A 341 8.86 -16.02 22.43
C PHE A 341 7.85 -16.89 23.18
N GLU A 342 8.20 -18.10 23.62
CA GLU A 342 7.23 -19.03 24.20
C GLU A 342 6.00 -19.24 23.27
N LEU A 343 6.22 -19.42 21.97
CA LEU A 343 5.14 -19.58 21.00
C LEU A 343 4.26 -20.79 21.34
N THR A 344 2.95 -20.57 21.29
CA THR A 344 1.96 -21.64 21.43
C THR A 344 1.95 -22.55 20.21
N GLU A 345 1.43 -23.77 20.35
CA GLU A 345 1.21 -24.69 19.22
C GLU A 345 0.42 -24.02 18.08
N LYS A 346 -0.63 -23.25 18.41
CA LYS A 346 -1.45 -22.54 17.42
C LYS A 346 -0.64 -21.48 16.67
N GLU A 347 0.20 -20.73 17.38
CA GLU A 347 1.08 -19.74 16.76
C GLU A 347 2.09 -20.43 15.83
N ALA A 348 2.70 -21.54 16.25
CA ALA A 348 3.61 -22.33 15.43
C ALA A 348 2.94 -22.86 14.15
N MET A 349 1.70 -23.36 14.25
CA MET A 349 0.92 -23.80 13.09
C MET A 349 0.65 -22.69 12.09
N ILE A 350 0.36 -21.46 12.57
CA ILE A 350 0.18 -20.29 11.71
C ILE A 350 1.48 -19.97 10.97
N VAL A 351 2.61 -19.93 11.68
CA VAL A 351 3.93 -19.66 11.09
C VAL A 351 4.24 -20.65 9.96
N ILE A 352 4.17 -21.96 10.25
CA ILE A 352 4.47 -23.02 9.28
C ILE A 352 3.53 -22.92 8.09
N LYS A 353 2.22 -22.73 8.33
CA LYS A 353 1.24 -22.66 7.24
C LYS A 353 1.53 -21.49 6.31
N GLU A 354 1.76 -20.30 6.85
CA GLU A 354 2.01 -19.10 6.05
C GLU A 354 3.36 -19.16 5.32
N GLU A 355 4.38 -19.81 5.90
CA GLU A 355 5.67 -20.05 5.24
C GLU A 355 5.51 -20.92 3.98
N TYR A 356 4.80 -22.04 4.07
CA TYR A 356 4.52 -22.90 2.93
C TYR A 356 3.65 -22.20 1.87
N LEU A 357 2.57 -21.53 2.27
CA LEU A 357 1.73 -20.77 1.32
C LEU A 357 2.54 -19.69 0.58
N SER A 358 3.47 -19.05 1.27
CA SER A 358 4.31 -18.00 0.67
C SER A 358 5.35 -18.51 -0.32
N THR A 359 5.66 -19.82 -0.30
CA THR A 359 6.63 -20.47 -1.17
C THR A 359 5.97 -21.23 -2.33
N GLY A 360 4.66 -21.03 -2.52
CA GLY A 360 3.91 -21.57 -3.67
C GLY A 360 3.26 -22.93 -3.43
N TYR A 361 3.25 -23.42 -2.18
CA TYR A 361 2.46 -24.59 -1.82
C TYR A 361 0.99 -24.22 -1.65
N ASP A 362 0.11 -25.13 -2.05
CA ASP A 362 -1.34 -25.02 -1.88
C ASP A 362 -1.86 -26.13 -0.95
N GLU A 363 -3.11 -25.99 -0.49
CA GLU A 363 -3.79 -26.99 0.35
C GLU A 363 -3.04 -27.35 1.64
N VAL A 364 -2.32 -26.39 2.21
CA VAL A 364 -1.43 -26.60 3.36
C VAL A 364 -2.22 -26.95 4.64
N ILE A 365 -2.06 -28.18 5.11
CA ILE A 365 -2.63 -28.71 6.36
C ILE A 365 -1.49 -29.04 7.32
N VAL A 366 -1.44 -28.35 8.47
CA VAL A 366 -0.45 -28.57 9.52
C VAL A 366 -1.10 -29.37 10.66
N LYS A 367 -0.47 -30.45 11.13
CA LYS A 367 -0.96 -31.29 12.23
C LYS A 367 0.16 -31.55 13.24
N LEU A 368 -0.09 -31.29 14.52
CA LEU A 368 0.88 -31.63 15.58
C LEU A 368 1.00 -33.15 15.70
N VAL A 369 2.24 -33.63 15.75
CA VAL A 369 2.60 -35.03 16.00
C VAL A 369 3.07 -35.20 17.43
N LYS A 370 3.97 -34.33 17.89
CA LYS A 370 4.62 -34.44 19.21
C LYS A 370 5.00 -33.07 19.74
N LYS A 371 4.93 -32.93 21.06
CA LYS A 371 5.48 -31.82 21.83
C LYS A 371 6.50 -32.36 22.83
N GLU A 372 7.68 -31.75 22.90
CA GLU A 372 8.71 -32.10 23.89
C GLU A 372 9.41 -30.84 24.44
N LYS A 373 10.14 -31.00 25.54
CA LYS A 373 10.94 -29.93 26.13
C LYS A 373 12.38 -30.04 25.65
N GLU A 374 12.96 -28.91 25.26
CA GLU A 374 14.38 -28.79 24.94
C GLU A 374 15.05 -27.69 25.75
N ILE A 375 16.38 -27.76 25.86
CA ILE A 375 17.21 -26.82 26.60
C ILE A 375 18.26 -26.26 25.64
N GLU A 376 18.40 -24.94 25.61
CA GLU A 376 19.44 -24.23 24.85
C GLU A 376 20.14 -23.21 25.75
N LEU A 377 21.33 -22.74 25.34
CA LEU A 377 22.04 -21.65 26.00
C LEU A 377 21.61 -20.30 25.42
N ASP A 378 21.30 -19.34 26.27
CA ASP A 378 21.04 -17.96 25.86
C ASP A 378 22.27 -17.40 25.10
N PRO A 379 22.10 -16.87 23.87
CA PRO A 379 23.23 -16.51 23.01
C PRO A 379 24.01 -15.26 23.50
N VAL A 380 23.52 -14.59 24.54
CA VAL A 380 24.14 -13.39 25.13
C VAL A 380 24.78 -13.71 26.49
N THR A 381 24.16 -14.58 27.28
CA THR A 381 24.53 -14.83 28.68
C THR A 381 25.05 -16.23 28.95
N ASP A 382 24.97 -17.15 27.97
CA ASP A 382 25.28 -18.58 28.10
C ASP A 382 24.49 -19.32 29.21
N ILE A 383 23.43 -18.71 29.72
CA ILE A 383 22.56 -19.32 30.74
C ILE A 383 21.59 -20.29 30.04
N PRO A 384 21.45 -21.54 30.50
CA PRO A 384 20.49 -22.48 29.94
C PRO A 384 19.05 -22.03 30.17
N TYR A 385 18.20 -22.20 29.15
CA TYR A 385 16.77 -21.97 29.22
C TYR A 385 16.00 -23.11 28.53
N THR A 386 14.79 -23.40 29.02
CA THR A 386 13.95 -24.49 28.52
C THR A 386 12.80 -23.96 27.68
N PHE A 387 12.47 -24.62 26.57
CA PHE A 387 11.36 -24.25 25.69
C PHE A 387 10.63 -25.48 25.12
N ASP A 388 9.51 -25.25 24.44
CA ASP A 388 8.75 -26.30 23.77
C ASP A 388 9.25 -26.50 22.33
N LYS A 389 9.59 -27.74 21.97
CA LYS A 389 9.80 -28.14 20.58
C LYS A 389 8.57 -28.90 20.10
N TYR A 390 8.01 -28.44 18.99
CA TYR A 390 6.87 -29.06 18.33
C TYR A 390 7.34 -29.82 17.09
N ILE A 391 6.80 -31.00 16.86
CA ILE A 391 6.98 -31.77 15.63
C ILE A 391 5.64 -31.83 14.92
N PHE A 392 5.59 -31.34 13.69
CA PHE A 392 4.40 -31.29 12.85
C PHE A 392 4.54 -32.20 11.62
N ASN A 393 3.41 -32.72 11.14
CA ASN A 393 3.26 -33.17 9.76
C ASN A 393 2.57 -32.05 8.97
N VAL A 394 3.14 -31.70 7.83
CA VAL A 394 2.60 -30.72 6.88
C VAL A 394 2.24 -31.44 5.60
N GLU A 395 0.96 -31.46 5.27
CA GLU A 395 0.43 -32.01 4.03
C GLU A 395 0.16 -30.87 3.04
N THR A 396 0.59 -31.02 1.79
CA THR A 396 0.41 -30.05 0.71
C THR A 396 0.11 -30.76 -0.61
N ASN A 397 -0.18 -29.98 -1.66
CA ASN A 397 -0.30 -30.48 -3.03
C ASN A 397 1.00 -31.10 -3.60
N TYR A 398 2.17 -30.84 -3.01
CA TYR A 398 3.45 -31.38 -3.44
C TYR A 398 3.96 -32.55 -2.58
N GLY A 399 3.27 -32.90 -1.50
CA GLY A 399 3.61 -34.06 -0.66
C GLY A 399 3.39 -33.85 0.83
N ARG A 400 4.08 -34.67 1.62
CA ARG A 400 4.04 -34.62 3.08
C ARG A 400 5.44 -34.37 3.63
N PHE A 401 5.53 -33.42 4.55
CA PHE A 401 6.77 -32.99 5.16
C PHE A 401 6.66 -33.11 6.67
N ARG A 402 7.77 -33.43 7.33
CA ARG A 402 7.86 -33.41 8.79
C ARG A 402 8.64 -32.16 9.18
N ILE A 403 8.12 -31.38 10.13
CA ILE A 403 8.70 -30.10 10.52
C ILE A 403 8.93 -30.06 12.01
N SER A 404 10.16 -29.79 12.43
CA SER A 404 10.46 -29.42 13.81
C SER A 404 10.33 -27.91 13.96
N PHE A 405 9.73 -27.44 15.05
CA PHE A 405 9.51 -26.02 15.33
C PHE A 405 9.87 -25.69 16.77
N ASN A 406 10.73 -24.70 16.96
CA ASN A 406 11.16 -24.24 18.27
C ASN A 406 10.27 -23.08 18.76
N SER A 407 9.65 -23.23 19.93
CA SER A 407 8.78 -22.18 20.49
C SER A 407 9.53 -20.93 20.94
N ALA A 408 10.84 -21.05 21.20
CA ALA A 408 11.65 -19.96 21.74
C ALA A 408 11.90 -18.84 20.72
N ASP A 409 12.12 -19.20 19.46
CA ASP A 409 12.69 -18.34 18.43
C ASP A 409 11.89 -18.39 17.11
N GLY A 410 10.94 -19.33 17.00
CA GLY A 410 10.15 -19.55 15.80
C GLY A 410 10.88 -20.32 14.70
N LEU A 411 12.00 -21.00 15.00
CA LEU A 411 12.77 -21.75 14.01
C LEU A 411 12.07 -23.03 13.58
N SER A 412 11.88 -23.16 12.26
CA SER A 412 11.38 -24.36 11.60
C SER A 412 12.52 -25.10 10.87
N TYR A 413 12.54 -26.44 10.96
CA TYR A 413 13.48 -27.31 10.25
C TYR A 413 12.72 -28.47 9.61
N GLN A 414 13.05 -28.82 8.37
CA GLN A 414 12.52 -30.00 7.68
C GLN A 414 13.32 -31.25 8.01
#